data_AF-A0A4C2ABR4-F1
#
_entry.id   AF-A0A4C2ABR4-F1
#
_cell.length_a   1.000
_cell.length_b   1.000
_cell.length_c   1.000
_cell.angle_alpha   90.00
_cell.angle_beta   90.00
_cell.angle_gamma   90.00
#
_symmetry.space_group_name_H-M   'P 1'
#
loop_
_entity.id
_entity.type
_entity.pdbx_description
1 polymer ?
#
loop_
_entity_poly.entity_id
_entity_poly.type
_entity_poly.pdbx_seq_one_letter_code
_entity_poly.pdbx_strand_id
1 'polypeptide(L)'
;MSAVTRARAPVRRRGFRRRRRPRALKVKLMMRRPINQLVAQGIMPPLKTPPAYFEQRKQLERAKTGDLLKAKIQRRPDRQELERRHILEQESHVDPSLAERQRMLKKARLADQPSINYR
;
A
#
# COMPACT_ATOMS: atom_id res chain seq x y z
N MET A 1 23.75 67.69 23.08
CA MET A 1 23.56 66.30 22.62
C MET A 1 22.16 66.18 22.06
N SER A 2 22.00 66.07 20.74
CA SER A 2 20.68 66.07 20.08
C SER A 2 20.34 64.65 19.64
N ALA A 3 19.24 64.10 20.18
CA ALA A 3 18.77 62.76 19.86
C ALA A 3 17.97 62.78 18.55
N VAL A 4 18.51 62.16 17.51
CA VAL A 4 17.80 61.97 16.24
C VAL A 4 16.84 60.79 16.37
N THR A 5 15.58 61.06 16.68
CA THR A 5 14.51 60.06 16.64
C THR A 5 14.14 59.74 15.18
N ARG A 6 14.52 58.54 14.73
CA ARG A 6 14.24 58.03 13.38
C ARG A 6 12.83 57.42 13.36
N ALA A 7 11.86 58.12 12.77
CA ALA A 7 10.50 57.62 12.60
C ALA A 7 10.50 56.36 11.71
N ARG A 8 10.01 55.23 12.23
CA ARG A 8 9.77 54.00 11.45
C ARG A 8 8.54 54.19 10.55
N ALA A 9 8.75 54.16 9.24
CA ALA A 9 7.66 54.23 8.26
C ALA A 9 6.69 53.03 8.40
N PRO A 10 5.38 53.22 8.15
CA PRO A 10 4.42 52.14 8.24
C PRO A 10 4.65 51.11 7.13
N VAL A 11 4.81 49.85 7.54
CA VAL A 11 4.88 48.70 6.63
C VAL A 11 3.53 48.61 5.91
N ARG A 12 3.47 48.99 4.63
CA ARG A 12 2.29 48.79 3.78
C ARG A 12 2.01 47.30 3.71
N ARG A 13 1.06 46.80 4.51
CA ARG A 13 0.49 45.47 4.36
C ARG A 13 -0.05 45.38 2.94
N ARG A 14 0.66 44.69 2.04
CA ARG A 14 0.15 44.33 0.72
C ARG A 14 -1.07 43.45 0.97
N GLY A 15 -2.25 44.05 0.98
CA GLY A 15 -3.50 43.33 1.07
C GLY A 15 -3.52 42.30 -0.05
N PHE A 16 -3.71 41.03 0.31
CA PHE A 16 -4.07 39.99 -0.64
C PHE A 16 -5.39 40.42 -1.28
N ARG A 17 -5.31 41.15 -2.41
CA ARG A 17 -6.45 41.41 -3.26
C ARG A 17 -6.96 40.05 -3.74
N ARG A 18 -7.95 39.49 -3.04
CA ARG A 18 -8.76 38.37 -3.50
C ARG A 18 -9.44 38.82 -4.80
N ARG A 19 -8.77 38.66 -5.94
CA ARG A 19 -9.42 38.69 -7.25
C ARG A 19 -10.46 37.56 -7.22
N ARG A 20 -11.72 37.89 -6.93
CA ARG A 20 -12.85 37.01 -7.15
C ARG A 20 -12.86 36.68 -8.64
N ARG A 21 -12.38 35.49 -9.00
CA ARG A 21 -12.48 34.92 -10.36
C ARG A 21 -13.57 33.85 -10.37
N PRO A 22 -14.86 34.24 -10.32
CA PRO A 22 -15.97 33.30 -10.21
C PRO A 22 -16.00 32.29 -11.37
N ARG A 23 -15.59 32.73 -12.58
CA ARG A 23 -15.50 31.89 -13.78
C ARG A 23 -14.49 30.75 -13.61
N ALA A 24 -13.29 31.04 -13.09
CA ALA A 24 -12.25 30.03 -12.88
C ALA A 24 -12.63 29.01 -11.79
N LEU A 25 -13.32 29.47 -10.73
CA LEU A 25 -13.80 28.59 -9.68
C LEU A 25 -14.89 27.64 -10.18
N LYS A 26 -15.84 28.14 -10.98
CA LYS A 26 -16.89 27.31 -11.60
C LYS A 26 -16.30 26.15 -12.41
N VAL A 27 -15.32 26.45 -13.27
CA VAL A 27 -14.63 25.42 -14.08
C VAL A 27 -13.92 24.38 -13.20
N LYS A 28 -13.18 24.82 -12.17
CA LYS A 28 -12.47 23.91 -11.25
C LYS A 28 -13.41 23.01 -10.45
N LEU A 29 -14.59 23.50 -10.08
CA LEU A 29 -15.59 22.71 -9.36
C LEU A 29 -16.27 21.69 -10.29
N MET A 30 -16.48 22.00 -11.57
CA MET A 30 -17.03 21.06 -12.55
C MET A 30 -16.05 19.93 -12.87
N MET A 31 -14.75 20.23 -12.93
CA MET A 31 -13.70 19.25 -13.23
C MET A 31 -13.17 18.51 -11.97
N ARG A 32 -13.82 18.66 -10.82
CA ARG A 32 -13.35 18.03 -9.58
C ARG A 32 -13.63 16.52 -9.59
N ARG A 33 -12.73 15.75 -8.98
CA ARG A 33 -12.94 14.31 -8.75
C ARG A 33 -13.96 14.10 -7.62
N PRO A 34 -14.83 13.08 -7.71
CA PRO A 34 -15.75 12.74 -6.63
C PRO A 34 -14.96 12.27 -5.39
N ILE A 35 -15.53 12.52 -4.21
CA ILE A 35 -14.86 12.22 -2.93
C ILE A 35 -14.51 10.73 -2.77
N ASN A 36 -15.36 9.83 -3.28
CA ASN A 36 -15.13 8.39 -3.26
C ASN A 36 -13.84 8.00 -3.99
N GLN A 37 -13.54 8.67 -5.12
CA GLN A 37 -12.31 8.44 -5.88
C GLN A 37 -11.08 8.94 -5.11
N LEU A 38 -11.20 10.06 -4.40
CA LEU A 38 -10.09 10.59 -3.58
C LEU A 38 -9.78 9.67 -2.39
N VAL A 39 -10.81 9.08 -1.79
CA VAL A 39 -10.65 8.07 -0.72
C VAL A 39 -10.01 6.80 -1.27
N ALA A 40 -10.46 6.31 -2.43
CA ALA A 40 -9.88 5.13 -3.08
C ALA A 40 -8.40 5.33 -3.46
N GLN A 41 -8.02 6.55 -3.84
CA GLN A 41 -6.62 6.93 -4.13
C GLN A 41 -5.78 7.18 -2.85
N GLY A 42 -6.38 7.11 -1.66
CA GLY A 42 -5.69 7.36 -0.39
C GLY A 42 -5.34 8.84 -0.14
N ILE A 43 -5.92 9.78 -0.90
CA ILE A 43 -5.70 11.23 -0.75
C ILE A 43 -6.51 11.77 0.43
N MET A 44 -7.73 11.26 0.62
CA MET A 44 -8.65 11.69 1.68
C MET A 44 -8.94 10.55 2.66
N PRO A 45 -9.15 10.84 3.95
CA PRO A 45 -9.55 9.85 4.93
C PRO A 45 -10.95 9.28 4.60
N PRO A 46 -11.25 8.04 5.00
CA PRO A 46 -12.54 7.42 4.71
C PRO A 46 -13.69 8.17 5.38
N LEU A 47 -14.79 8.38 4.64
CA LEU A 47 -15.99 9.14 5.07
C LEU A 47 -16.66 8.62 6.35
N LYS A 48 -16.47 7.34 6.66
CA LYS A 48 -17.03 6.70 7.86
C LYS A 48 -16.28 7.09 9.14
N THR A 49 -15.11 7.70 9.01
CA THR A 49 -14.24 8.03 10.15
C THR A 49 -14.28 9.53 10.40
N PRO A 50 -14.50 9.96 11.66
CA PRO A 50 -14.34 11.37 12.00
C PRO A 50 -12.92 11.84 11.68
N PRO A 51 -12.72 13.01 11.03
CA PRO A 51 -11.40 13.52 10.68
C PRO A 51 -10.46 13.68 11.88
N ALA A 52 -11.00 13.99 13.06
CA ALA A 52 -10.24 14.20 14.29
C ALA A 52 -9.46 12.95 14.76
N TYR A 53 -9.99 11.75 14.49
CA TYR A 53 -9.43 10.48 14.99
C TYR A 53 -8.72 9.66 13.91
N PHE A 54 -8.58 10.20 12.69
CA PHE A 54 -8.02 9.47 11.57
C PHE A 54 -6.58 8.97 11.84
N GLU A 55 -5.73 9.83 12.41
CA GLU A 55 -4.34 9.48 12.72
C GLU A 55 -4.25 8.39 13.80
N GLN A 56 -5.05 8.49 14.85
CA GLN A 56 -5.09 7.50 15.93
C GLN A 56 -5.55 6.13 15.40
N ARG A 57 -6.59 6.12 14.56
CA ARG A 57 -7.05 4.90 13.90
C ARG A 57 -5.98 4.30 13.01
N LYS A 58 -5.28 5.11 12.20
CA LYS A 58 -4.18 4.67 11.33
C LYS A 58 -3.05 4.05 12.14
N GLN A 59 -2.69 4.66 13.27
CA GLN A 59 -1.69 4.12 14.20
C GLN A 59 -2.15 2.78 14.80
N LEU A 60 -3.42 2.69 15.22
CA LEU A 60 -4.01 1.46 15.74
C LEU A 60 -4.03 0.34 14.69
N GLU A 61 -4.44 0.64 13.45
CA GLU A 61 -4.43 -0.32 12.35
C GLU A 61 -3.01 -0.81 12.05
N ARG A 62 -2.01 0.08 12.08
CA ARG A 62 -0.60 -0.29 11.93
C ARG A 62 -0.08 -1.15 13.09
N ALA A 63 -0.45 -0.83 14.32
CA ALA A 63 -0.07 -1.64 15.49
C ALA A 63 -0.67 -3.05 15.41
N LYS A 64 -1.98 -3.14 15.11
CA LYS A 64 -2.68 -4.42 14.91
C LYS A 64 -2.02 -5.29 13.83
N THR A 65 -1.70 -4.71 12.67
CA THR A 65 -1.01 -5.47 11.61
C THR A 65 0.41 -5.84 12.01
N GLY A 66 1.12 -4.96 12.74
CA GLY A 66 2.44 -5.24 13.30
C GLY A 66 2.43 -6.44 14.24
N ASP A 67 1.53 -6.47 15.21
CA ASP A 67 1.39 -7.55 16.19
C ASP A 67 1.01 -8.88 15.51
N LEU A 68 0.06 -8.81 14.56
CA LEU A 68 -0.33 -9.98 13.77
C LEU A 68 0.85 -10.56 12.97
N LEU A 69 1.62 -9.70 12.31
CA LEU A 69 2.79 -10.13 11.53
C LEU A 69 3.88 -10.69 12.45
N LYS A 70 4.14 -10.07 13.60
CA LYS A 70 5.09 -10.57 14.58
C LYS A 70 4.75 -11.99 15.03
N ALA A 71 3.48 -12.25 15.34
CA ALA A 71 3.01 -13.59 15.70
C ALA A 71 3.14 -14.59 14.53
N LYS A 72 2.83 -14.17 13.30
CA LYS A 72 2.96 -15.03 12.09
C LYS A 72 4.42 -15.36 11.77
N ILE A 73 5.34 -14.42 11.96
CA ILE A 73 6.76 -14.64 11.72
C ILE A 73 7.33 -15.63 12.74
N GLN A 74 6.92 -15.53 14.01
CA GLN A 74 7.34 -16.46 15.06
C GLN A 74 6.86 -17.90 14.80
N ARG A 75 5.65 -18.05 14.25
CA ARG A 75 5.07 -19.37 13.91
C ARG A 75 5.30 -19.75 12.44
N ARG A 76 6.30 -19.17 11.79
CA ARG A 76 6.58 -19.44 10.38
C ARG A 76 7.07 -20.90 10.24
N PRO A 77 6.36 -21.77 9.48
CA PRO A 77 6.80 -23.14 9.26
C PRO A 77 8.08 -23.16 8.42
N ASP A 78 8.90 -24.18 8.66
CA ASP A 78 10.12 -24.37 7.87
C ASP A 78 9.79 -24.89 6.46
N ARG A 79 10.73 -24.68 5.53
CA ARG A 79 10.58 -25.14 4.14
C ARG A 79 10.33 -26.64 4.06
N GLN A 80 11.07 -27.44 4.84
CA GLN A 80 10.91 -28.90 4.86
C GLN A 80 9.50 -29.30 5.30
N GLU A 81 8.90 -28.57 6.24
CA GLU A 81 7.53 -28.83 6.69
C GLU A 81 6.51 -28.56 5.57
N LEU A 82 6.74 -27.51 4.78
CA LEU A 82 5.90 -27.20 3.61
C LEU A 82 6.03 -28.25 2.49
N GLU A 83 7.23 -28.82 2.30
CA GLU A 83 7.48 -29.92 1.36
C GLU A 83 6.82 -31.23 1.81
N ARG A 84 6.89 -31.56 3.11
CA ARG A 84 6.18 -32.71 3.71
C ARG A 84 4.66 -32.60 3.56
N ARG A 85 4.12 -31.38 3.67
CA ARG A 85 2.69 -31.10 3.47
C ARG A 85 2.30 -30.99 1.99
N HIS A 86 3.23 -31.22 1.06
CA HIS A 86 3.04 -31.08 -0.39
C HIS A 86 2.53 -29.70 -0.84
N ILE A 87 2.86 -28.65 -0.08
CA ILE A 87 2.57 -27.25 -0.44
C ILE A 87 3.67 -26.71 -1.35
N LEU A 88 4.93 -27.05 -1.05
CA LEU A 88 6.09 -26.79 -1.91
C LEU A 88 6.58 -28.09 -2.55
N GLU A 89 7.20 -27.97 -3.72
CA GLU A 89 7.90 -29.10 -4.34
C GLU A 89 9.25 -29.33 -3.67
N GLN A 90 9.60 -30.60 -3.51
CA GLN A 90 10.83 -31.06 -2.84
C GLN A 90 12.10 -30.68 -3.63
N GLU A 91 11.96 -30.44 -4.94
CA GLU A 91 13.08 -30.06 -5.79
C GLU A 91 13.31 -28.55 -5.72
N SER A 92 14.13 -28.13 -4.76
CA SER A 92 14.49 -26.72 -4.56
C SER A 92 15.34 -26.09 -5.66
N HIS A 93 15.78 -26.88 -6.64
CA HIS A 93 16.76 -26.45 -7.63
C HIS A 93 16.15 -25.69 -8.83
N VAL A 94 14.84 -25.77 -9.02
CA VAL A 94 14.17 -25.15 -10.18
C VAL A 94 13.60 -23.79 -9.82
N ASP A 95 13.76 -22.84 -10.74
CA ASP A 95 13.23 -21.48 -10.62
C ASP A 95 11.71 -21.53 -10.32
N PRO A 96 11.19 -20.74 -9.36
CA PRO A 96 9.76 -20.68 -9.04
C PRO A 96 8.84 -20.50 -10.26
N SER A 97 9.31 -19.81 -11.31
CA SER A 97 8.58 -19.60 -12.57
C SER A 97 8.41 -20.89 -13.39
N LEU A 98 9.32 -21.85 -13.26
CA LEU A 98 9.33 -23.11 -14.02
C LEU A 98 8.75 -24.29 -13.23
N ALA A 99 8.55 -24.14 -11.92
CA ALA A 99 8.08 -25.19 -11.03
C ALA A 99 6.81 -25.89 -11.55
N GLU A 100 5.79 -25.13 -11.97
CA GLU A 100 4.54 -25.70 -12.46
C GLU A 100 4.72 -26.49 -13.77
N ARG A 101 5.54 -25.98 -14.70
CA ARG A 101 5.83 -26.67 -15.96
C ARG A 101 6.61 -27.96 -15.73
N GLN A 102 7.54 -27.94 -14.77
CA GLN A 102 8.28 -29.12 -14.36
C GLN A 102 7.36 -30.16 -13.71
N ARG A 103 6.41 -29.73 -12.86
CA ARG A 103 5.39 -30.60 -12.26
C ARG A 103 4.56 -31.32 -13.32
N MET A 104 4.09 -30.57 -14.32
CA MET A 104 3.30 -31.12 -15.41
C MET A 104 4.12 -32.12 -16.23
N LEU A 105 5.37 -31.80 -16.54
CA LEU A 105 6.28 -32.70 -17.24
C LEU A 105 6.53 -34.00 -16.46
N LYS A 106 6.77 -33.92 -15.14
CA LYS A 106 6.92 -35.10 -14.27
C LYS A 106 5.68 -35.98 -14.31
N LYS A 107 4.48 -35.39 -14.21
CA LYS A 107 3.22 -36.14 -14.29
C LYS A 107 3.03 -36.83 -15.64
N ALA A 108 3.30 -36.13 -16.74
CA ALA A 108 3.21 -36.71 -18.08
C ALA A 108 4.20 -37.87 -18.25
N ARG A 109 5.46 -37.69 -17.84
CA ARG A 109 6.49 -38.74 -17.88
C ARG A 109 6.10 -39.98 -17.07
N LEU A 110 5.51 -39.80 -15.88
CA LEU A 110 5.03 -40.92 -15.06
C LEU A 110 3.84 -41.64 -15.69
N ALA A 111 2.97 -40.94 -16.40
CA ALA A 111 1.84 -41.53 -17.12
C ALA A 111 2.30 -42.27 -18.40
N ASP A 112 3.31 -41.74 -19.07
CA ASP A 112 3.87 -42.29 -20.31
C ASP A 112 4.80 -43.48 -20.06
N GLN A 113 5.44 -43.57 -18.88
CA GLN A 113 6.20 -44.76 -18.47
C GLN A 113 5.22 -45.91 -18.16
N PRO A 114 5.18 -46.99 -18.97
CA PRO A 114 4.42 -48.17 -18.57
C PRO A 114 5.05 -48.72 -17.29
N SER A 115 4.26 -48.97 -16.26
CA SER A 115 4.72 -49.65 -15.04
C SER A 115 5.14 -51.08 -15.44
N ILE A 116 6.42 -51.27 -15.74
CA ILE A 116 7.00 -52.60 -15.94
C ILE A 116 7.11 -53.23 -14.54
N ASN A 117 5.98 -53.73 -14.04
CA ASN A 117 5.96 -54.68 -12.94
C ASN A 117 6.26 -56.06 -13.53
N TYR A 118 7.49 -56.52 -13.30
CA TYR A 118 7.83 -57.93 -13.47
C TYR A 118 7.05 -58.74 -12.43
N ARG A 119 6.40 -59.78 -12.93
CA ARG A 119 5.68 -60.81 -12.20
C ARG A 119 6.66 -61.72 -11.46
#